data_AF-A0A2S7UE27-F1
#
_entry.id   AF-A0A2S7UE27-F1
#
_cell.length_a   1.000
_cell.length_b   1.000
_cell.length_c   1.000
_cell.angle_alpha   90.00
_cell.angle_beta   90.00
_cell.angle_gamma   90.00
#
_symmetry.space_group_name_H-M   'P 1'
#
loop_
_entity.id
_entity.type
_entity.pdbx_description
1 polymer ?
#
loop_
_entity_poly.entity_id
_entity_poly.type
_entity_poly.pdbx_seq_one_letter_code
_entity_poly.pdbx_strand_id
1 'polypeptide(L)'
;MARPSATSLKMRIFHRYLGFFLAGIMAIYAISGIVLIFRDSDVMKREVSYSKTVNAQLNEKALGQAIGDKRLKIEKVDGDIVLFKNGNYNKVTGAVNYTKMELPYVLDKMTHLHKAKSSQPLFILNITFGLGLLFFVLSSFWMFMPGTSIFKKGMYYVAAGMVLALVLLFI
;
A
#
# COMPACT_ATOMS: atom_id res chain seq x y z
N MET A 1 -37.79 -26.83 1.94
CA MET A 1 -36.83 -25.75 1.61
C MET A 1 -36.66 -24.87 2.84
N ALA A 2 -35.43 -24.62 3.30
CA ALA A 2 -35.20 -23.79 4.50
C ALA A 2 -35.57 -22.32 4.24
N ARG A 3 -36.18 -21.64 5.22
CA ARG A 3 -36.56 -20.22 5.13
C ARG A 3 -35.52 -19.35 5.85
N PRO A 4 -35.13 -18.19 5.29
CA PRO A 4 -34.17 -17.31 5.93
C PRO A 4 -34.75 -16.66 7.19
N SER A 5 -33.93 -16.52 8.23
CA SER A 5 -34.32 -15.82 9.46
C SER A 5 -34.35 -14.30 9.26
N ALA A 6 -35.07 -13.58 10.12
CA ALA A 6 -35.09 -12.12 10.12
C ALA A 6 -33.67 -11.52 10.25
N THR A 7 -32.81 -12.15 11.07
CA THR A 7 -31.40 -11.77 11.22
C THR A 7 -30.60 -11.97 9.93
N SER A 8 -30.82 -13.09 9.23
CA SER A 8 -30.17 -13.35 7.93
C SER A 8 -30.54 -12.30 6.88
N LEU A 9 -31.81 -11.89 6.85
CA LEU A 9 -32.28 -10.85 5.94
C LEU A 9 -31.66 -9.48 6.28
N LYS A 10 -31.61 -9.11 7.56
CA LYS A 10 -30.96 -7.87 8.02
C LYS A 10 -29.46 -7.85 7.67
N MET A 11 -28.75 -8.94 7.93
CA MET A 11 -27.32 -9.05 7.59
C MET A 11 -27.06 -8.90 6.10
N ARG A 12 -27.93 -9.47 5.25
CA ARG A 12 -27.85 -9.30 3.79
C ARG A 12 -28.03 -7.84 3.36
N ILE A 13 -28.93 -7.11 4.01
CA ILE A 13 -29.15 -5.69 3.73
C ILE A 13 -27.92 -4.87 4.12
N PHE A 14 -27.41 -5.05 5.35
CA PHE A 14 -26.23 -4.33 5.82
C PHE A 14 -24.98 -4.66 4.99
N HIS A 15 -24.72 -5.94 4.71
CA HIS A 15 -23.61 -6.40 3.87
C HIS A 15 -23.64 -5.73 2.50
N ARG A 16 -24.81 -5.67 1.86
CA ARG A 16 -24.95 -5.05 0.54
C ARG A 16 -24.69 -3.54 0.57
N TYR A 17 -25.32 -2.80 1.48
CA TYR A 17 -25.17 -1.34 1.50
C TYR A 17 -23.79 -0.90 1.98
N LEU A 18 -23.23 -1.57 2.99
CA LEU A 18 -21.84 -1.33 3.37
C LEU A 18 -20.88 -1.72 2.24
N GLY A 19 -21.19 -2.79 1.50
CA GLY A 19 -20.49 -3.20 0.29
C GLY A 19 -20.43 -2.10 -0.76
N PHE A 20 -21.57 -1.51 -1.10
CA PHE A 20 -21.63 -0.38 -2.03
C PHE A 20 -20.88 0.85 -1.52
N PHE A 21 -21.03 1.16 -0.24
CA PHE A 21 -20.33 2.29 0.38
C PHE A 21 -18.80 2.12 0.33
N LEU A 22 -18.29 0.90 0.55
CA LEU A 22 -16.86 0.62 0.58
C LEU A 22 -16.26 0.24 -0.80
N ALA A 23 -17.07 0.11 -1.86
CA ALA A 23 -16.60 -0.39 -3.15
C ALA A 23 -15.42 0.40 -3.74
N GLY A 24 -15.47 1.73 -3.67
CA GLY A 24 -14.39 2.59 -4.16
C GLY A 24 -13.08 2.41 -3.39
N ILE A 25 -13.14 2.36 -2.06
CA ILE A 25 -11.95 2.17 -1.24
C ILE A 25 -11.38 0.74 -1.40
N MET A 26 -12.24 -0.27 -1.55
CA MET A 26 -11.82 -1.64 -1.87
C MET A 26 -11.02 -1.70 -3.17
N ALA A 27 -11.49 -1.01 -4.22
CA ALA A 27 -10.77 -0.95 -5.50
C ALA A 27 -9.39 -0.28 -5.36
N ILE A 28 -9.33 0.86 -4.63
CA ILE A 28 -8.07 1.55 -4.36
C ILE A 28 -7.09 0.64 -3.61
N TYR A 29 -7.56 -0.08 -2.59
CA TYR A 29 -6.73 -0.98 -1.78
C TYR A 29 -6.23 -2.19 -2.57
N ALA A 30 -7.08 -2.77 -3.43
CA ALA A 30 -6.68 -3.87 -4.30
C ALA A 30 -5.57 -3.45 -5.27
N ILE A 31 -5.76 -2.31 -5.96
CA ILE A 31 -4.77 -1.79 -6.92
C ILE A 31 -3.46 -1.42 -6.19
N SER A 32 -3.55 -0.62 -5.12
CA SER A 32 -2.37 -0.21 -4.37
C SER A 32 -1.66 -1.37 -3.68
N GLY A 33 -2.39 -2.40 -3.25
CA GLY A 33 -1.80 -3.63 -2.71
C GLY A 33 -0.88 -4.31 -3.72
N ILE A 34 -1.34 -4.45 -4.97
CA ILE A 34 -0.51 -5.00 -6.07
C ILE A 34 0.71 -4.11 -6.32
N VAL A 35 0.53 -2.78 -6.38
CA VAL A 35 1.65 -1.83 -6.55
C VAL A 35 2.69 -1.98 -5.43
N LEU A 36 2.25 -2.22 -4.19
CA LEU A 36 3.14 -2.36 -3.03
C LEU A 36 3.93 -3.68 -3.02
N ILE A 37 3.53 -4.69 -3.78
CA ILE A 37 4.34 -5.90 -4.01
C ILE A 37 5.60 -5.54 -4.81
N PHE A 38 5.47 -4.69 -5.83
CA PHE A 38 6.58 -4.28 -6.71
C PHE A 38 7.31 -3.00 -6.24
N ARG A 39 7.21 -2.63 -4.95
CA ARG A 39 7.74 -1.35 -4.45
C ARG A 39 9.26 -1.20 -4.61
N ASP A 40 9.96 -2.32 -4.58
CA ASP A 40 11.42 -2.48 -4.71
C ASP A 40 11.87 -2.58 -6.17
N SER A 41 10.93 -2.72 -7.10
CA SER A 41 11.14 -2.73 -8.55
C SER A 41 10.72 -1.40 -9.19
N ASP A 42 11.17 -1.18 -10.42
CA ASP A 42 10.87 0.03 -11.20
C ASP A 42 9.78 -0.19 -12.26
N VAL A 43 9.18 -1.38 -12.31
CA VAL A 43 8.14 -1.79 -13.28
C VAL A 43 6.97 -0.79 -13.38
N MET A 44 6.57 -0.18 -12.28
CA MET A 44 5.43 0.76 -12.24
C MET A 44 5.85 2.21 -11.99
N LYS A 45 7.15 2.50 -12.05
CA LYS A 45 7.71 3.82 -11.78
C LYS A 45 8.10 4.50 -13.09
N ARG A 46 8.22 5.82 -13.03
CA ARG A 46 8.79 6.65 -14.10
C ARG A 46 9.98 7.41 -13.58
N GLU A 47 10.91 7.71 -14.47
CA GLU A 47 12.03 8.59 -14.16
C GLU A 47 11.52 10.03 -13.99
N VAL A 48 11.95 10.68 -12.91
CA VAL A 48 11.67 12.09 -12.62
C VAL A 48 12.99 12.78 -12.33
N SER A 49 13.25 13.88 -13.04
CA SER A 49 14.44 14.71 -12.85
C SER A 49 14.17 15.81 -11.83
N TYR A 50 15.12 16.01 -10.92
CA TYR A 50 15.10 17.04 -9.89
C TYR A 50 16.31 17.96 -10.07
N SER A 51 16.05 19.26 -9.95
CA SER A 51 17.08 20.27 -9.80
C SER A 51 16.74 21.08 -8.56
N LYS A 52 17.66 21.13 -7.60
CA LYS A 52 17.46 21.88 -6.36
C LYS A 52 18.78 22.39 -5.80
N THR A 53 18.71 23.33 -4.90
CA THR A 53 19.86 23.83 -4.15
C THR A 53 19.76 23.33 -2.72
N VAL A 54 20.81 22.66 -2.25
CA VAL A 54 20.99 22.23 -0.85
C VAL A 54 22.17 22.99 -0.25
N ASN A 55 22.46 22.79 1.03
CA ASN A 55 23.62 23.44 1.65
C ASN A 55 24.91 23.08 0.91
N ALA A 56 25.85 24.03 0.87
CA ALA A 56 27.20 23.79 0.36
C ALA A 56 27.98 22.85 1.31
N GLN A 57 29.03 22.22 0.78
CA GLN A 57 29.96 21.38 1.53
C GLN A 57 29.32 20.23 2.34
N LEU A 58 28.22 19.65 1.84
CA LEU A 58 27.61 18.49 2.47
C LEU A 58 28.48 17.25 2.31
N ASN A 59 28.64 16.50 3.40
CA ASN A 59 29.19 15.15 3.35
C ASN A 59 28.16 14.15 2.76
N GLU A 60 28.61 12.95 2.39
CA GLU A 60 27.78 11.93 1.74
C GLU A 60 26.44 11.67 2.45
N LYS A 61 26.49 11.50 3.78
CA LYS A 61 25.30 11.21 4.59
C LYS A 61 24.33 12.40 4.62
N ALA A 62 24.84 13.61 4.75
CA ALA A 62 24.03 14.82 4.78
C ALA A 62 23.44 15.15 3.40
N LEU A 63 24.20 14.92 2.33
CA LEU A 63 23.70 15.03 0.95
C LEU A 63 22.58 14.01 0.69
N GLY A 64 22.79 12.76 1.07
CA GLY A 64 21.77 11.72 0.97
C GLY A 64 20.49 12.06 1.73
N GLN A 65 20.60 12.59 2.94
CA GLN A 65 19.44 13.09 3.71
C GLN A 65 18.76 14.26 3.01
N ALA A 66 19.53 15.23 2.52
CA ALA A 66 19.00 16.41 1.83
C ALA A 66 18.26 16.03 0.54
N ILE A 67 18.64 14.95 -0.13
CA ILE A 67 17.97 14.45 -1.34
C ILE A 67 16.95 13.33 -1.12
N GLY A 68 16.77 12.90 0.12
CA GLY A 68 15.87 11.80 0.46
C GLY A 68 16.36 10.42 0.00
N ASP A 69 17.64 10.30 -0.32
CA ASP A 69 18.31 9.03 -0.63
C ASP A 69 19.30 8.68 0.48
N LYS A 70 18.83 7.90 1.46
CA LYS A 70 19.66 7.45 2.58
C LYS A 70 20.76 6.46 2.18
N ARG A 71 20.74 5.95 0.95
CA ARG A 71 21.70 4.97 0.42
C ARG A 71 22.61 5.60 -0.65
N LEU A 72 22.62 6.92 -0.75
CA LEU A 72 23.51 7.64 -1.65
C LEU A 72 24.96 7.24 -1.35
N LYS A 73 25.70 6.93 -2.41
CA LYS A 73 27.14 6.70 -2.37
C LYS A 73 27.81 7.60 -3.41
N ILE A 74 28.86 8.27 -2.99
CA ILE A 74 29.68 9.07 -3.91
C ILE A 74 30.53 8.12 -4.76
N GLU A 75 30.47 8.28 -6.07
CA GLU A 75 31.23 7.45 -7.01
C GLU A 75 32.53 8.14 -7.42
N LYS A 76 32.49 9.46 -7.64
CA LYS A 76 33.65 10.25 -8.04
C LYS A 76 33.53 11.67 -7.50
N VAL A 77 34.67 12.29 -7.23
CA VAL A 77 34.79 13.72 -6.99
C VAL A 77 35.67 14.30 -8.10
N ASP A 78 35.16 15.31 -8.80
CA ASP A 78 35.84 16.00 -9.90
C ASP A 78 35.85 17.51 -9.61
N GLY A 79 36.92 17.97 -8.95
CA GLY A 79 37.01 19.31 -8.40
C GLY A 79 35.84 19.62 -7.45
N ASP A 80 35.03 20.61 -7.82
CA ASP A 80 33.86 21.07 -7.06
C ASP A 80 32.62 20.19 -7.26
N ILE A 81 32.63 19.27 -8.22
CA ILE A 81 31.47 18.42 -8.54
C ILE A 81 31.64 17.04 -7.90
N VAL A 82 30.65 16.63 -7.11
CA VAL A 82 30.46 15.27 -6.61
C VAL A 82 29.52 14.54 -7.55
N LEU A 83 29.96 13.40 -8.06
CA LEU A 83 29.17 12.49 -8.88
C LEU A 83 28.73 11.30 -8.04
N PHE A 84 27.47 10.93 -8.21
CA PHE A 84 26.88 9.75 -7.62
C PHE A 84 25.96 9.10 -8.65
N LYS A 85 25.57 7.85 -8.40
CA LYS A 85 24.91 6.96 -9.38
C LYS A 85 23.85 7.60 -10.27
N ASN A 86 23.02 8.46 -9.71
CA ASN A 86 21.86 9.06 -10.36
C ASN A 86 21.91 10.60 -10.40
N GLY A 87 23.09 11.22 -10.26
CA GLY A 87 23.16 12.67 -10.28
C GLY A 87 24.52 13.28 -9.96
N ASN A 88 24.51 14.61 -9.84
CA ASN A 88 25.66 15.41 -9.48
C ASN A 88 25.31 16.47 -8.45
N TYR A 89 26.29 16.85 -7.65
CA TYR A 89 26.21 17.88 -6.62
C TYR A 89 27.42 18.80 -6.69
N ASN A 90 27.22 20.11 -6.76
CA ASN A 90 28.29 21.10 -6.67
C ASN A 90 28.52 21.50 -5.20
N LYS A 91 29.71 21.21 -4.68
CA LYS A 91 30.09 21.47 -3.28
C LYS A 91 30.15 22.95 -2.93
N VAL A 92 30.40 23.81 -3.91
CA VAL A 92 30.57 25.26 -3.72
C VAL A 92 29.21 25.96 -3.77
N THR A 93 28.42 25.69 -4.81
CA THR A 93 27.13 26.37 -5.01
C THR A 93 25.96 25.69 -4.31
N GLY A 94 26.12 24.43 -3.90
CA GLY A 94 25.04 23.63 -3.32
C GLY A 94 24.04 23.07 -4.34
N ALA A 95 24.23 23.34 -5.64
CA ALA A 95 23.34 22.85 -6.69
C ALA A 95 23.42 21.33 -6.84
N VAL A 96 22.27 20.65 -6.84
CA VAL A 96 22.18 19.20 -7.06
C VAL A 96 21.17 18.89 -8.15
N ASN A 97 21.58 18.08 -9.11
CA ASN A 97 20.75 17.57 -10.19
C ASN A 97 20.75 16.05 -10.14
N TYR A 98 19.59 15.43 -10.06
CA TYR A 98 19.49 13.97 -9.96
C TYR A 98 18.18 13.45 -10.52
N THR A 99 18.18 12.19 -10.94
CA THR A 99 16.98 11.47 -11.37
C THR A 99 16.54 10.47 -10.33
N LYS A 100 15.24 10.19 -10.26
CA LYS A 100 14.69 9.19 -9.35
C LYS A 100 13.52 8.47 -9.99
N MET A 101 13.45 7.16 -9.77
CA MET A 101 12.30 6.36 -10.13
C MET A 101 11.20 6.55 -9.09
N GLU A 102 10.08 7.13 -9.51
CA GLU A 102 8.92 7.41 -8.65
C GLU A 102 7.61 6.91 -9.26
N LEU A 103 6.64 6.59 -8.42
CA LEU A 103 5.31 6.20 -8.88
C LEU A 103 4.62 7.38 -9.59
N PRO A 104 3.83 7.13 -10.66
CA PRO A 104 2.92 8.13 -11.19
C PRO A 104 2.00 8.68 -10.11
N TYR A 105 1.62 9.94 -10.24
CA TYR A 105 0.89 10.70 -9.21
C TYR A 105 -0.28 9.93 -8.59
N VAL A 106 -1.14 9.30 -9.41
CA VAL A 106 -2.31 8.55 -8.93
C VAL A 106 -1.90 7.34 -8.09
N LEU A 107 -0.94 6.54 -8.57
CA LEU A 107 -0.47 5.36 -7.85
C LEU A 107 0.25 5.75 -6.55
N ASP A 108 1.02 6.85 -6.57
CA ASP A 108 1.65 7.40 -5.37
C ASP A 108 0.59 7.74 -4.31
N LYS A 109 -0.46 8.49 -4.66
CA LYS A 109 -1.56 8.81 -3.74
C LYS A 109 -2.29 7.58 -3.21
N MET A 110 -2.58 6.60 -4.07
CA MET A 110 -3.23 5.35 -3.64
C MET A 110 -2.37 4.58 -2.63
N THR A 111 -1.06 4.44 -2.90
CA THR A 111 -0.16 3.73 -1.98
C THR A 111 0.09 4.50 -0.68
N HIS A 112 0.06 5.83 -0.71
CA HIS A 112 0.16 6.66 0.48
C HIS A 112 -1.07 6.46 1.40
N LEU A 113 -2.27 6.44 0.82
CA LEU A 113 -3.50 6.15 1.54
C LEU A 113 -3.47 4.74 2.18
N HIS A 114 -3.08 3.72 1.41
CA HIS A 114 -2.99 2.34 1.90
C HIS A 114 -2.01 2.19 3.08
N LYS A 115 -0.87 2.88 3.04
CA LYS A 115 0.18 2.80 4.07
C LYS A 115 0.04 3.81 5.21
N ALA A 116 -1.09 4.50 5.35
CA ALA A 116 -1.26 5.53 6.37
C ALA A 116 -0.99 4.97 7.79
N LYS A 117 -0.15 5.68 8.54
CA LYS A 117 0.26 5.30 9.92
C LYS A 117 -0.60 6.01 10.95
N SER A 118 -0.61 5.51 12.20
CA SER A 118 -1.35 6.13 13.33
C SER A 118 -1.01 7.61 13.58
N SER A 119 0.18 8.06 13.17
CA SER A 119 0.58 9.47 13.26
C SER A 119 -0.04 10.37 12.18
N GLN A 120 -0.81 9.83 11.24
CA GLN A 120 -1.40 10.56 10.12
C GLN A 120 -2.94 10.49 10.21
N PRO A 121 -3.69 11.59 10.02
CA PRO A 121 -5.15 11.60 10.16
C PRO A 121 -5.90 10.51 9.37
N LEU A 122 -5.36 10.11 8.22
CA LEU A 122 -5.92 9.09 7.34
C LEU A 122 -5.99 7.68 7.95
N PHE A 123 -5.29 7.40 9.06
CA PHE A 123 -5.33 6.09 9.70
C PHE A 123 -6.74 5.63 10.12
N ILE A 124 -7.63 6.58 10.43
CA ILE A 124 -9.03 6.31 10.81
C ILE A 124 -9.77 5.61 9.67
N LEU A 125 -9.50 6.03 8.43
CA LEU A 125 -10.08 5.39 7.24
C LEU A 125 -9.60 3.94 7.15
N ASN A 126 -8.31 3.69 7.36
CA ASN A 126 -7.71 2.36 7.24
C ASN A 126 -8.25 1.41 8.32
N ILE A 127 -8.41 1.88 9.56
CA ILE A 127 -9.04 1.10 10.64
C ILE A 127 -10.50 0.82 10.31
N THR A 128 -11.26 1.85 9.91
CA THR A 128 -12.69 1.70 9.58
C THR A 128 -12.88 0.72 8.42
N PHE A 129 -12.00 0.78 7.42
CA PHE A 129 -11.99 -0.16 6.31
C PHE A 129 -11.67 -1.59 6.77
N GLY A 130 -10.66 -1.77 7.62
CA GLY A 130 -10.33 -3.08 8.20
C GLY A 130 -11.48 -3.69 9.02
N LEU A 131 -12.17 -2.87 9.81
CA LEU A 131 -13.38 -3.30 10.53
C LEU A 131 -14.51 -3.65 9.56
N GLY A 132 -14.65 -2.93 8.44
CA GLY A 132 -15.57 -3.25 7.36
C GLY A 132 -15.29 -4.61 6.72
N LEU A 133 -14.01 -4.91 6.45
CA LEU A 133 -13.61 -6.22 5.94
C LEU A 133 -13.94 -7.35 6.93
N LEU A 134 -13.66 -7.15 8.23
CA LEU A 134 -14.03 -8.12 9.27
C LEU A 134 -15.55 -8.31 9.33
N PHE A 135 -16.32 -7.23 9.22
CA PHE A 135 -17.77 -7.29 9.12
C PHE A 135 -18.22 -8.11 7.89
N PHE A 136 -17.61 -7.96 6.71
CA PHE A 136 -17.98 -8.77 5.54
C PHE A 136 -17.72 -10.26 5.75
N VAL A 137 -16.60 -10.62 6.40
CA VAL A 137 -16.30 -12.01 6.76
C VAL A 137 -17.38 -12.55 7.68
N LEU A 138 -17.64 -11.88 8.81
CA LEU A 138 -18.60 -12.35 9.81
C LEU A 138 -20.03 -12.41 9.27
N SER A 139 -20.49 -11.33 8.63
CA SER A 139 -21.85 -11.24 8.08
C SER A 139 -22.12 -12.30 7.02
N SER A 140 -21.11 -12.77 6.28
CA SER A 140 -21.28 -13.85 5.30
C SER A 140 -21.82 -15.15 5.91
N PHE A 141 -21.38 -15.53 7.12
CA PHE A 141 -21.85 -16.74 7.79
C PHE A 141 -23.33 -16.65 8.21
N TRP A 142 -23.85 -15.46 8.50
CA TRP A 142 -25.26 -15.24 8.81
C TRP A 142 -26.15 -15.14 7.57
N MET A 143 -25.57 -14.90 6.39
CA MET A 143 -26.33 -14.84 5.13
C MET A 143 -26.65 -16.21 4.54
N PHE A 144 -25.85 -17.24 4.86
CA PHE A 144 -26.05 -18.62 4.39
C PHE A 144 -26.76 -19.46 5.44
N MET A 145 -27.75 -20.24 5.01
CA MET A 145 -28.52 -21.08 5.92
C MET A 145 -27.69 -22.30 6.38
N PRO A 146 -27.49 -22.48 7.70
CA PRO A 146 -26.83 -23.66 8.24
C PRO A 146 -27.52 -24.94 7.77
N GLY A 147 -26.75 -25.98 7.50
CA GLY A 147 -27.27 -27.28 7.07
C GLY A 147 -27.56 -27.44 5.59
N THR A 148 -27.57 -26.36 4.80
CA THR A 148 -27.65 -26.47 3.32
C THR A 148 -26.37 -27.06 2.73
N SER A 149 -26.48 -27.74 1.59
CA SER A 149 -25.31 -28.29 0.89
C SER A 149 -24.31 -27.20 0.49
N ILE A 150 -24.80 -26.02 0.10
CA ILE A 150 -23.97 -24.84 -0.21
C ILE A 150 -23.17 -24.39 1.01
N PHE A 151 -23.82 -24.24 2.17
CA PHE A 151 -23.13 -23.85 3.41
C PHE A 151 -22.06 -24.87 3.81
N LYS A 152 -22.40 -26.17 3.80
CA LYS A 152 -21.44 -27.25 4.12
C LYS A 152 -20.23 -27.23 3.20
N LYS A 153 -20.45 -27.07 1.89
CA LYS A 153 -19.36 -26.92 0.90
C LYS A 153 -18.53 -25.67 1.20
N GLY A 154 -19.18 -24.54 1.47
CA GLY A 154 -18.53 -23.28 1.84
C GLY A 154 -17.58 -23.43 3.03
N MET A 155 -17.96 -24.20 4.05
CA MET A 155 -17.10 -24.44 5.23
C MET A 155 -15.79 -25.16 4.86
N TYR A 156 -15.79 -26.07 3.88
CA TYR A 156 -14.54 -26.67 3.40
C TYR A 156 -13.63 -25.65 2.72
N TYR A 157 -14.18 -24.72 1.93
CA TYR A 157 -13.39 -23.63 1.32
C TYR A 157 -12.83 -22.67 2.38
N VAL A 158 -13.60 -22.35 3.42
CA VAL A 158 -13.12 -21.54 4.55
C VAL A 158 -11.96 -22.24 5.27
N ALA A 159 -12.11 -23.53 5.58
CA ALA A 159 -11.06 -24.31 6.23
C ALA A 159 -9.79 -24.38 5.37
N ALA A 160 -9.93 -24.66 4.07
CA ALA A 160 -8.79 -24.69 3.14
C ALA A 160 -8.08 -23.34 3.05
N GLY A 161 -8.83 -22.23 2.95
CA GLY A 161 -8.26 -20.89 2.95
C GLY A 161 -7.55 -20.52 4.25
N MET A 162 -8.10 -20.94 5.40
CA MET A 162 -7.47 -20.75 6.71
C MET A 162 -6.17 -21.55 6.84
N VAL A 163 -6.17 -22.82 6.42
CA VAL A 163 -4.95 -23.64 6.40
C VAL A 163 -3.89 -23.03 5.50
N LEU A 164 -4.24 -22.59 4.29
CA LEU A 164 -3.31 -21.91 3.38
C LEU A 164 -2.73 -20.65 4.03
N ALA A 165 -3.57 -19.80 4.64
CA ALA A 165 -3.10 -18.59 5.31
C ALA A 165 -2.16 -18.89 6.48
N LEU A 166 -2.45 -19.92 7.28
CA LEU A 166 -1.59 -20.36 8.38
C LEU A 166 -0.25 -20.90 7.86
N VAL A 167 -0.26 -21.71 6.81
CA VAL A 167 0.98 -22.21 6.18
C VAL A 167 1.84 -21.05 5.71
N LEU A 168 1.26 -20.11 4.95
CA LEU A 168 1.99 -18.93 4.46
C LEU A 168 2.47 -18.00 5.57
N LEU A 169 1.78 -17.96 6.71
CA LEU A 169 2.16 -17.13 7.86
C LEU A 169 3.42 -17.65 8.58
N PHE A 170 3.67 -18.96 8.53
CA PHE A 170 4.78 -19.62 9.22
C PHE A 170 5.91 -20.07 8.27
N ILE A 171 5.90 -19.61 7.00
CA ILE A 171 7.04 -19.69 6.07
C ILE A 171 7.85 -18.40 6.19
#